data_AF-A0A917CCF3-F1
#
_entry.id   AF-A0A917CCF3-F1
#
_cell.length_a   1.000
_cell.length_b   1.000
_cell.length_c   1.000
_cell.angle_alpha   90.00
_cell.angle_beta   90.00
_cell.angle_gamma   90.00
#
_symmetry.space_group_name_H-M   'P 1'
#
loop_
_entity.id
_entity.type
_entity.pdbx_description
1 polymer ?
#
loop_
_entity_poly.entity_id
_entity_poly.type
_entity_poly.pdbx_seq_one_letter_code
_entity_poly.pdbx_strand_id
1 'polypeptide(L)'
;MSTTDQAKQQTTPAEIAKKEPTSSERFMNKVVSEYGSGVGEVALTNFQKRLAQNYFIALDAILKTTEEKRQKKAAKYQDPVPVTWQHVNMEKLARDVVAMARVGFDPSQPNHINPIPYKNKNTGKYDITFIEGYRGIELKAKKYGLDVPDHVTVELVYSTDKFRPVKKDTKNKYEGYEFEIVNAFDRGKIIGGFYYHSFSNAPEKNKLVIMTKKDIDKRKPDKASPEFWGGEKDKWENGKNVGKEAVEGWPEKMAWKTIYRAAYGDITIDSQKIDDDYLRLKQMESEFAEAEVDEEIRANANGSVIDITPTIPPVDEPESPPATAAEQPAKKSVGSPPADDASEFADDVPPIEQEMEF
;
A
#
# COMPACT_ATOMS: atom_id res chain seq x y z
N MET A 1 -43.86 77.91 5.44
CA MET A 1 -43.72 76.65 6.20
C MET A 1 -43.49 75.53 5.20
N SER A 2 -42.23 75.08 5.05
CA SER A 2 -41.89 73.80 4.43
C SER A 2 -40.50 73.44 4.95
N THR A 3 -40.48 72.51 5.90
CA THR A 3 -39.26 71.92 6.47
C THR A 3 -38.97 70.68 5.64
N THR A 4 -37.82 70.65 4.96
CA THR A 4 -37.33 69.45 4.27
C THR A 4 -36.33 68.75 5.18
N ASP A 5 -36.77 67.65 5.80
CA ASP A 5 -35.90 66.71 6.50
C ASP A 5 -35.05 65.93 5.47
N GLN A 6 -33.73 66.10 5.54
CA GLN A 6 -32.78 65.20 4.90
C GLN A 6 -32.30 64.18 5.93
N ALA A 7 -32.87 62.97 5.85
CA ALA A 7 -32.36 61.81 6.56
C ALA A 7 -31.01 61.38 5.96
N LYS A 8 -29.93 61.52 6.73
CA LYS A 8 -28.64 60.89 6.45
C LYS A 8 -28.77 59.38 6.63
N GLN A 9 -28.76 58.64 5.53
CA GLN A 9 -28.50 57.21 5.56
C GLN A 9 -27.02 56.99 5.91
N GLN A 10 -26.78 56.53 7.13
CA GLN A 10 -25.50 55.92 7.52
C GLN A 10 -25.44 54.53 6.88
N THR A 11 -24.57 54.37 5.88
CA THR A 11 -24.15 53.07 5.38
C THR A 11 -23.16 52.46 6.37
N THR A 12 -23.61 51.44 7.10
CA THR A 12 -22.73 50.51 7.84
C THR A 12 -21.83 49.75 6.85
N PRO A 13 -20.50 49.65 7.07
CA PRO A 13 -19.64 48.81 6.27
C PRO A 13 -20.05 47.35 6.45
N ALA A 14 -20.32 46.66 5.33
CA ALA A 14 -20.53 45.23 5.30
C ALA A 14 -19.29 44.52 5.86
N GLU A 15 -19.49 43.78 6.94
CA GLU A 15 -18.50 42.88 7.52
C GLU A 15 -18.14 41.84 6.45
N ILE A 16 -16.92 41.94 5.92
CA ILE A 16 -16.40 40.99 4.94
C ILE A 16 -16.25 39.64 5.65
N ALA A 17 -17.22 38.75 5.45
CA ALA A 17 -17.12 37.37 5.90
C ALA A 17 -15.81 36.78 5.38
N LYS A 18 -14.90 36.41 6.29
CA LYS A 18 -13.66 35.71 5.96
C LYS A 18 -14.06 34.39 5.29
N LYS A 19 -13.92 34.32 3.96
CA LYS A 19 -14.09 33.09 3.19
C LYS A 19 -13.11 32.06 3.74
N GLU A 20 -13.62 30.95 4.27
CA GLU A 20 -12.75 29.86 4.71
C GLU A 20 -11.92 29.35 3.53
N PRO A 21 -10.61 29.13 3.72
CA PRO A 21 -9.76 28.62 2.66
C PRO A 21 -10.24 27.23 2.23
N THR A 22 -10.27 27.01 0.92
CA THR A 22 -10.59 25.71 0.32
C THR A 22 -9.61 24.63 0.77
N SER A 23 -9.97 23.36 0.68
CA SER A 23 -9.05 22.25 1.01
C SER A 23 -7.75 22.31 0.20
N SER A 24 -7.82 22.74 -1.07
CA SER A 24 -6.63 22.95 -1.90
C SER A 24 -5.74 24.07 -1.37
N GLU A 25 -6.32 25.24 -1.04
CA GLU A 25 -5.57 26.36 -0.46
C GLU A 25 -4.94 25.96 0.89
N ARG A 26 -5.67 25.26 1.75
CA ARG A 26 -5.13 24.76 3.03
C ARG A 26 -3.96 23.81 2.83
N PHE A 27 -4.10 22.84 1.93
CA PHE A 27 -3.06 21.88 1.61
C PHE A 27 -1.82 22.57 1.02
N MET A 28 -2.01 23.41 0.01
CA MET A 28 -0.92 24.13 -0.65
C MET A 28 -0.19 25.07 0.31
N ASN A 29 -0.92 25.81 1.16
CA ASN A 29 -0.31 26.67 2.17
C ASN A 29 0.54 25.87 3.16
N LYS A 30 0.06 24.69 3.57
CA LYS A 30 0.82 23.81 4.46
C LYS A 30 2.07 23.26 3.78
N VAL A 31 1.97 22.74 2.56
CA VAL A 31 3.12 22.27 1.78
C VAL A 31 4.16 23.39 1.61
N VAL A 32 3.73 24.59 1.23
CA VAL A 32 4.63 25.76 1.11
C VAL A 32 5.32 26.07 2.44
N SER A 33 4.60 26.02 3.56
CA SER A 33 5.19 26.26 4.88
C SER A 33 6.27 25.24 5.25
N GLU A 34 6.07 23.95 4.91
CA GLU A 34 7.05 22.89 5.17
C GLU A 34 8.28 22.98 4.24
N TYR A 35 8.13 23.54 3.04
CA TYR A 35 9.28 23.86 2.18
C TYR A 35 10.10 25.05 2.72
N GLY A 36 9.44 26.05 3.32
CA GLY A 36 10.09 27.28 3.82
C GLY A 36 10.77 27.15 5.19
N SER A 37 10.46 26.11 5.97
CA SER A 37 11.04 25.91 7.30
C SER A 37 12.47 25.37 7.30
N GLY A 38 13.03 25.01 6.13
CA GLY A 38 14.40 24.54 5.97
C GLY A 38 15.22 25.46 5.06
N VAL A 39 15.95 26.41 5.66
CA VAL A 39 16.98 27.27 5.05
C VAL A 39 16.48 28.20 3.91
N GLY A 40 16.17 29.45 4.29
CA GLY A 40 15.91 30.57 3.38
C GLY A 40 14.50 30.56 2.78
N GLU A 41 13.91 31.73 2.54
CA GLU A 41 12.68 31.84 1.75
C GLU A 41 12.95 31.37 0.31
N VAL A 42 12.89 30.06 0.08
CA VAL A 42 12.94 29.50 -1.25
C VAL A 42 11.50 29.44 -1.76
N ALA A 43 11.12 30.43 -2.55
CA ALA A 43 9.90 30.35 -3.33
C ALA A 43 9.92 29.03 -4.14
N LEU A 44 8.88 28.21 -4.00
CA LEU A 44 8.79 26.94 -4.72
C LEU A 44 9.03 27.16 -6.22
N THR A 45 9.89 26.32 -6.80
CA THR A 45 10.05 26.27 -8.25
C THR A 45 8.71 25.91 -8.92
N ASN A 46 8.53 26.29 -10.19
CA ASN A 46 7.33 25.92 -10.94
C ASN A 46 7.11 24.40 -10.98
N PHE A 47 8.19 23.63 -11.02
CA PHE A 47 8.13 22.17 -10.94
C PHE A 47 7.57 21.68 -9.59
N GLN A 48 8.07 22.20 -8.47
CA GLN A 48 7.57 21.85 -7.13
C GLN A 48 6.10 22.25 -6.93
N LYS A 49 5.68 23.40 -7.47
CA LYS A 49 4.27 23.82 -7.46
C LYS A 49 3.38 22.85 -8.24
N ARG A 50 3.81 22.46 -9.45
CA ARG A 50 3.09 21.48 -10.28
C ARG A 50 3.00 20.13 -9.57
N LEU A 51 4.10 19.70 -8.94
CA LEU A 51 4.14 18.44 -8.22
C LEU A 51 3.17 18.43 -7.04
N ALA A 52 3.17 19.47 -6.21
CA ALA A 52 2.19 19.63 -5.13
C ALA A 52 0.74 19.63 -5.65
N GLN A 53 0.46 20.25 -6.79
CA GLN A 53 -0.86 20.18 -7.45
C GLN A 53 -1.22 18.74 -7.86
N ASN A 54 -0.28 17.98 -8.44
CA ASN A 54 -0.49 16.58 -8.79
C ASN A 54 -0.85 15.74 -7.56
N TYR A 55 -0.15 15.95 -6.44
CA TYR A 55 -0.49 15.30 -5.16
C TYR A 55 -1.90 15.66 -4.71
N PHE A 56 -2.29 16.94 -4.73
CA PHE A 56 -3.64 17.33 -4.35
C PHE A 56 -4.71 16.65 -5.22
N ILE A 57 -4.53 16.63 -6.54
CA ILE A 57 -5.50 16.03 -7.48
C ILE A 57 -5.63 14.52 -7.21
N ALA A 58 -4.50 13.81 -7.08
CA ALA A 58 -4.50 12.38 -6.82
C ALA A 58 -5.17 12.05 -5.47
N LEU A 59 -4.83 12.80 -4.41
CA LEU A 59 -5.41 12.61 -3.08
C LEU A 59 -6.91 12.92 -3.08
N ASP A 60 -7.34 13.98 -3.75
CA ASP A 60 -8.77 14.34 -3.80
C ASP A 60 -9.60 13.24 -4.48
N ALA A 61 -9.10 12.66 -5.57
CA ALA A 61 -9.73 11.52 -6.24
C ALA A 61 -9.79 10.28 -5.34
N ILE A 62 -8.70 9.98 -4.62
CA ILE A 62 -8.63 8.83 -3.72
C ILE A 62 -9.56 8.99 -2.52
N LEU A 63 -9.61 10.17 -1.90
CA LEU A 63 -10.51 10.44 -0.78
C LEU A 63 -11.98 10.31 -1.22
N LYS A 64 -12.35 10.85 -2.39
CA LYS A 64 -13.70 10.72 -2.95
C LYS A 64 -14.09 9.26 -3.20
N THR A 65 -13.27 8.53 -3.93
CA THR A 65 -13.54 7.11 -4.24
C THR A 65 -13.58 6.23 -2.99
N THR A 66 -12.73 6.51 -2.00
CA THR A 66 -12.73 5.78 -0.72
C THR A 66 -13.98 6.11 0.10
N GLU A 67 -14.42 7.37 0.12
CA GLU A 67 -15.65 7.79 0.78
C GLU A 67 -16.90 7.18 0.11
N GLU A 68 -16.95 7.14 -1.22
CA GLU A 68 -18.02 6.47 -1.96
C GLU A 68 -18.10 4.99 -1.61
N LYS A 69 -16.96 4.29 -1.51
CA LYS A 69 -16.90 2.89 -1.04
C LYS A 69 -17.40 2.76 0.39
N ARG A 70 -16.98 3.65 1.30
CA ARG A 70 -17.46 3.68 2.69
C ARG A 70 -18.98 3.83 2.75
N GLN A 71 -19.57 4.67 1.90
CA GLN A 71 -21.02 4.90 1.84
C GLN A 71 -21.81 3.72 1.25
N LYS A 72 -21.19 2.90 0.40
CA LYS A 72 -21.80 1.67 -0.14
C LYS A 72 -21.88 0.54 0.90
N LYS A 73 -21.07 0.59 1.96
CA LYS A 73 -21.12 -0.41 3.05
C LYS A 73 -22.43 -0.23 3.84
N ALA A 74 -23.02 -1.34 4.29
CA ALA A 74 -24.21 -1.29 5.15
C ALA A 74 -23.90 -0.52 6.45
N ALA A 75 -24.88 0.20 7.01
CA ALA A 75 -24.66 1.09 8.16
C ALA A 75 -23.98 0.41 9.38
N LYS A 76 -24.20 -0.90 9.58
CA LYS A 76 -23.54 -1.68 10.64
C LYS A 76 -22.03 -1.87 10.45
N TYR A 77 -21.55 -1.80 9.21
CA TYR A 77 -20.14 -1.99 8.81
C TYR A 77 -19.51 -0.69 8.31
N GLN A 78 -20.24 0.41 8.38
CA GLN A 78 -19.78 1.70 7.91
C GLN A 78 -18.95 2.38 9.00
N ASP A 79 -17.70 2.70 8.68
CA ASP A 79 -16.86 3.48 9.58
C ASP A 79 -17.51 4.84 9.88
N PRO A 80 -17.60 5.28 11.15
CA PRO A 80 -18.33 6.50 11.50
C PRO A 80 -17.62 7.78 11.06
N VAL A 81 -16.32 7.72 10.78
CA VAL A 81 -15.51 8.89 10.40
C VAL A 81 -15.46 9.01 8.87
N PRO A 82 -16.00 10.07 8.26
CA PRO A 82 -15.95 10.26 6.81
C PRO A 82 -14.52 10.43 6.27
N VAL A 83 -14.25 9.84 5.11
CA VAL A 83 -12.93 9.91 4.43
C VAL A 83 -12.86 11.21 3.64
N THR A 84 -12.70 12.34 4.34
CA THR A 84 -12.66 13.68 3.73
C THR A 84 -11.45 14.47 4.20
N TRP A 85 -11.08 15.51 3.44
CA TRP A 85 -9.97 16.42 3.77
C TRP A 85 -10.01 16.99 5.20
N GLN A 86 -11.19 17.14 5.80
CA GLN A 86 -11.35 17.65 7.17
C GLN A 86 -10.82 16.66 8.23
N HIS A 87 -10.87 15.37 7.93
CA HIS A 87 -10.43 14.30 8.82
C HIS A 87 -9.02 13.82 8.50
N VAL A 88 -8.32 14.42 7.55
CA VAL A 88 -6.94 14.07 7.21
C VAL A 88 -5.96 14.80 8.13
N ASN A 89 -4.92 14.09 8.56
CA ASN A 89 -3.79 14.67 9.29
C ASN A 89 -2.91 15.53 8.37
N MET A 90 -3.26 16.81 8.26
CA MET A 90 -2.61 17.74 7.34
C MET A 90 -1.15 18.03 7.70
N GLU A 91 -0.78 18.05 8.99
CA GLU A 91 0.62 18.25 9.40
C GLU A 91 1.53 17.11 8.96
N LYS A 92 1.07 15.86 9.09
CA LYS A 92 1.83 14.70 8.64
C LYS A 92 1.87 14.66 7.11
N LEU A 93 0.70 14.81 6.48
CA LEU A 93 0.57 14.75 5.02
C LEU A 93 1.50 15.74 4.31
N ALA A 94 1.55 17.00 4.76
CA ALA A 94 2.38 18.00 4.10
C ALA A 94 3.87 17.66 4.16
N ARG A 95 4.37 17.18 5.30
CA ARG A 95 5.75 16.73 5.47
C ARG A 95 6.07 15.54 4.56
N ASP A 96 5.16 14.59 4.48
CA ASP A 96 5.32 13.37 3.68
C ASP A 96 5.34 13.69 2.18
N VAL A 97 4.43 14.56 1.72
CA VAL A 97 4.39 15.03 0.33
C VAL A 97 5.69 15.74 -0.04
N VAL A 98 6.23 16.58 0.84
CA VAL A 98 7.49 17.31 0.58
C VAL A 98 8.64 16.33 0.39
N ALA A 99 8.79 15.34 1.28
CA ALA A 99 9.85 14.34 1.17
C ALA A 99 9.70 13.52 -0.12
N MET A 100 8.49 13.02 -0.41
CA MET A 100 8.22 12.25 -1.63
C MET A 100 8.44 13.07 -2.91
N ALA A 101 8.04 14.34 -2.90
CA ALA A 101 8.24 15.25 -4.01
C ALA A 101 9.73 15.56 -4.25
N ARG A 102 10.54 15.71 -3.20
CA ARG A 102 12.00 15.93 -3.31
C ARG A 102 12.75 14.68 -3.74
N VAL A 103 12.23 13.49 -3.43
CA VAL A 103 12.72 12.23 -4.01
C VAL A 103 12.45 12.18 -5.51
N GLY A 104 11.37 12.81 -5.97
CA GLY A 104 10.96 12.86 -7.38
C GLY A 104 9.74 11.99 -7.68
N PHE A 105 9.05 11.51 -6.64
CA PHE A 105 7.81 10.76 -6.80
C PHE A 105 6.66 11.68 -7.22
N ASP A 106 5.88 11.20 -8.19
CA ASP A 106 4.76 11.92 -8.77
C ASP A 106 3.56 10.98 -8.90
N PRO A 107 2.47 11.19 -8.13
CA PRO A 107 1.32 10.29 -8.15
C PRO A 107 0.51 10.39 -9.44
N SER A 108 0.75 11.40 -10.29
CA SER A 108 0.12 11.44 -11.62
C SER A 108 0.83 10.54 -12.64
N GLN A 109 2.00 10.00 -12.31
CA GLN A 109 2.74 9.09 -13.18
C GLN A 109 2.43 7.64 -12.81
N PRO A 110 2.04 6.80 -13.79
CA PRO A 110 1.69 5.41 -13.52
C PRO A 110 2.80 4.66 -12.78
N ASN A 111 2.44 4.00 -11.69
CA ASN A 111 3.32 3.13 -10.91
C ASN A 111 4.55 3.84 -10.28
N HIS A 112 4.50 5.15 -10.09
CA HIS A 112 5.50 5.87 -9.30
C HIS A 112 5.21 5.73 -7.80
N ILE A 113 4.07 6.24 -7.36
CA ILE A 113 3.68 6.25 -5.95
C ILE A 113 2.15 6.21 -5.82
N ASN A 114 1.64 5.45 -4.87
CA ASN A 114 0.20 5.27 -4.66
C ASN A 114 -0.17 5.74 -3.26
N PRO A 115 -0.92 6.84 -3.11
CA PRO A 115 -1.44 7.26 -1.81
C PRO A 115 -2.55 6.32 -1.33
N ILE A 116 -2.53 5.95 -0.06
CA ILE A 116 -3.56 5.11 0.57
C ILE A 116 -3.96 5.75 1.90
N PRO A 117 -5.21 6.22 2.03
CA PRO A 117 -5.72 6.71 3.30
C PRO A 117 -5.97 5.52 4.24
N TYR A 118 -5.50 5.63 5.48
CA TYR A 118 -5.83 4.68 6.54
C TYR A 118 -6.20 5.43 7.82
N LYS A 119 -7.08 4.84 8.62
CA LYS A 119 -7.60 5.48 9.82
C LYS A 119 -6.65 5.26 10.99
N ASN A 120 -5.99 6.33 11.43
CA ASN A 120 -5.17 6.28 12.63
C ASN A 120 -6.09 6.37 13.87
N LYS A 121 -6.17 5.27 14.63
CA LYS A 121 -7.05 5.18 15.81
C LYS A 121 -6.56 6.02 16.99
N ASN A 122 -5.26 6.35 17.05
CA ASN A 122 -4.69 7.17 18.13
C ASN A 122 -5.06 8.65 17.96
N THR A 123 -5.05 9.14 16.73
CA THR A 123 -5.37 10.55 16.42
C THR A 123 -6.85 10.75 16.04
N GLY A 124 -7.55 9.67 15.70
CA GLY A 124 -8.92 9.72 15.17
C GLY A 124 -9.01 10.32 13.76
N LYS A 125 -7.87 10.53 13.10
CA LYS A 125 -7.73 11.13 11.77
C LYS A 125 -7.24 10.10 10.75
N TYR A 126 -7.41 10.40 9.47
CA TYR A 126 -6.81 9.66 8.38
C TYR A 126 -5.37 10.13 8.16
N ASP A 127 -4.44 9.19 8.27
CA ASP A 127 -3.09 9.35 7.77
C ASP A 127 -3.03 8.82 6.33
N ILE A 128 -2.15 9.37 5.52
CA ILE A 128 -1.93 8.92 4.15
C ILE A 128 -0.60 8.18 4.11
N THR A 129 -0.65 6.88 3.82
CA THR A 129 0.53 6.09 3.46
C THR A 129 0.80 6.27 1.98
N PHE A 130 2.06 6.21 1.59
CA PHE A 130 2.44 6.20 0.19
C PHE A 130 3.15 4.89 -0.13
N ILE A 131 2.54 4.06 -0.98
CA ILE A 131 3.12 2.81 -1.44
C ILE A 131 3.86 3.06 -2.74
N GLU A 132 5.16 2.83 -2.74
CA GLU A 132 5.98 2.91 -3.93
C GLU A 132 5.53 1.91 -4.98
N GLY A 133 5.35 2.37 -6.21
CA GLY A 133 5.17 1.48 -7.35
C GLY A 133 6.53 0.99 -7.88
N TYR A 134 6.50 0.06 -8.83
CA TYR A 134 7.75 -0.53 -9.35
C TYR A 134 8.63 0.49 -10.08
N ARG A 135 8.05 1.50 -10.75
CA ARG A 135 8.81 2.62 -11.34
C ARG A 135 9.33 3.58 -10.28
N GLY A 136 8.60 3.74 -9.18
CA GLY A 136 9.10 4.46 -8.01
C GLY A 136 10.35 3.82 -7.43
N ILE A 137 10.35 2.50 -7.27
CA ILE A 137 11.53 1.76 -6.79
C ILE A 137 12.73 1.95 -7.73
N GLU A 138 12.51 1.91 -9.05
CA GLU A 138 13.56 2.24 -10.02
C GLU A 138 14.12 3.65 -9.81
N LEU A 139 13.25 4.66 -9.67
CA LEU A 139 13.66 6.05 -9.47
C LEU A 139 14.45 6.22 -8.18
N LYS A 140 13.98 5.62 -7.08
CA LYS A 140 14.66 5.64 -5.77
C LYS A 140 16.03 4.97 -5.87
N ALA A 141 16.12 3.80 -6.49
CA ALA A 141 17.38 3.06 -6.64
C ALA A 141 18.40 3.82 -7.51
N LYS A 142 17.95 4.49 -8.58
CA LYS A 142 18.82 5.34 -9.41
C LYS A 142 19.31 6.58 -8.66
N LYS A 143 18.44 7.22 -7.87
CA LYS A 143 18.78 8.42 -7.12
C LYS A 143 19.78 8.11 -5.99
N TYR A 144 19.51 7.07 -5.20
CA TYR A 144 20.22 6.78 -3.96
C TYR A 144 21.23 5.62 -4.04
N GLY A 145 21.36 4.93 -5.18
CA GLY A 145 22.27 3.78 -5.31
C GLY A 145 23.76 4.15 -5.37
N LEU A 146 24.62 3.31 -4.78
CA LEU A 146 26.09 3.44 -4.75
C LEU A 146 26.73 3.03 -6.08
N ASP A 147 26.30 1.90 -6.63
CA ASP A 147 26.77 1.32 -7.89
C ASP A 147 25.55 1.00 -8.77
N VAL A 148 24.94 2.03 -9.35
CA VAL A 148 23.75 1.86 -10.19
C VAL A 148 24.17 1.21 -11.53
N PRO A 149 23.55 0.09 -11.93
CA PRO A 149 23.83 -0.53 -13.23
C PRO A 149 23.48 0.41 -14.39
N ASP A 150 24.25 0.36 -15.48
CA ASP A 150 23.94 1.12 -16.69
C ASP A 150 22.65 0.60 -17.35
N HIS A 151 22.51 -0.73 -17.34
CA HIS A 151 21.35 -1.42 -17.87
C HIS A 151 20.87 -2.51 -16.93
N VAL A 152 19.56 -2.57 -16.73
CA VAL A 152 18.88 -3.62 -15.98
C VAL A 152 17.96 -4.36 -16.95
N THR A 153 18.28 -5.62 -17.23
CA THR A 153 17.42 -6.50 -18.04
C THR A 153 16.54 -7.31 -17.10
N VAL A 154 15.25 -7.42 -17.39
CA VAL A 154 14.29 -8.22 -16.62
C VAL A 154 13.48 -9.05 -17.59
N GLU A 155 13.57 -10.36 -17.49
CA GLU A 155 12.93 -11.29 -18.42
C GLU A 155 12.25 -12.45 -17.70
N LEU A 156 11.14 -12.90 -18.28
CA LEU A 156 10.48 -14.14 -17.89
C LEU A 156 11.01 -15.28 -18.76
N VAL A 157 11.21 -16.43 -18.12
CA VAL A 157 11.63 -17.66 -18.79
C VAL A 157 10.44 -18.60 -18.83
N TYR A 158 10.06 -19.01 -20.03
CA TYR A 158 8.98 -19.93 -20.27
C TYR A 158 9.50 -21.30 -20.69
N SER A 159 8.64 -22.30 -20.64
CA SER A 159 8.98 -23.72 -20.87
C SER A 159 9.61 -24.01 -22.24
N THR A 160 9.32 -23.21 -23.27
CA THR A 160 9.90 -23.41 -24.62
C THR A 160 11.17 -22.59 -24.85
N ASP A 161 11.49 -21.65 -23.98
CA ASP A 161 12.68 -20.81 -24.15
C ASP A 161 13.95 -21.59 -23.83
N LYS A 162 15.06 -21.21 -24.47
CA LYS A 162 16.38 -21.71 -24.10
C LYS A 162 17.08 -20.65 -23.28
N PHE A 163 17.35 -20.98 -22.03
CA PHE A 163 18.08 -20.12 -21.10
C PHE A 163 19.30 -20.85 -20.56
N ARG A 164 20.49 -20.27 -20.77
CA ARG A 164 21.75 -20.80 -20.26
C ARG A 164 22.46 -19.72 -19.42
N PRO A 165 22.53 -19.88 -18.09
CA PRO A 165 23.29 -18.95 -17.26
C PRO A 165 24.79 -19.18 -17.42
N VAL A 166 25.55 -18.09 -17.53
CA VAL A 166 27.01 -18.09 -17.54
C VAL A 166 27.48 -17.50 -16.22
N LYS A 167 27.86 -18.36 -15.29
CA LYS A 167 28.35 -17.94 -13.98
C LYS A 167 29.85 -17.67 -14.01
N LYS A 168 30.28 -16.74 -13.17
CA LYS A 168 31.69 -16.42 -12.99
C LYS A 168 32.40 -17.66 -12.44
N ASP A 169 33.41 -18.10 -13.17
CA ASP A 169 34.25 -19.24 -12.82
C ASP A 169 35.66 -19.01 -13.37
N THR A 170 36.51 -20.04 -13.35
CA THR A 170 37.87 -19.94 -13.87
C THR A 170 37.93 -19.66 -15.38
N LYS A 171 36.89 -20.02 -16.13
CA LYS A 171 36.79 -19.85 -17.60
C LYS A 171 36.05 -18.57 -17.99
N ASN A 172 35.11 -18.14 -17.17
CA ASN A 172 34.23 -16.99 -17.38
C ASN A 172 34.57 -15.89 -16.37
N LYS A 173 35.23 -14.83 -16.82
CA LYS A 173 35.72 -13.74 -15.96
C LYS A 173 34.60 -12.96 -15.26
N TYR A 174 33.43 -12.89 -15.88
CA TYR A 174 32.25 -12.16 -15.41
C TYR A 174 30.99 -12.98 -15.64
N GLU A 175 29.92 -12.65 -14.91
CA GLU A 175 28.61 -13.28 -15.13
C GLU A 175 27.96 -12.79 -16.43
N GLY A 176 27.14 -13.64 -17.03
CA GLY A 176 26.36 -13.36 -18.23
C GLY A 176 25.29 -14.42 -18.46
N TYR A 177 24.61 -14.36 -19.60
CA TYR A 177 23.59 -15.35 -19.96
C TYR A 177 23.45 -15.45 -21.48
N GLU A 178 22.96 -16.60 -21.94
CA GLU A 178 22.41 -16.77 -23.29
C GLU A 178 20.92 -17.03 -23.16
N PHE A 179 20.13 -16.28 -23.91
CA PHE A 179 18.68 -16.39 -23.90
C PHE A 179 18.13 -16.34 -25.33
N GLU A 180 17.40 -17.39 -25.70
CA GLU A 180 16.80 -17.55 -27.02
C GLU A 180 15.32 -17.88 -26.87
N ILE A 181 14.45 -17.05 -27.46
CA ILE A 181 13.02 -17.29 -27.57
C ILE A 181 12.79 -18.09 -28.84
N VAL A 182 12.46 -19.37 -28.68
CA VAL A 182 12.29 -20.30 -29.81
C VAL A 182 10.97 -20.03 -30.55
N ASN A 183 9.91 -19.70 -29.82
CA ASN A 183 8.60 -19.38 -30.38
C ASN A 183 8.02 -18.15 -29.69
N ALA A 184 8.02 -17.01 -30.38
CA ALA A 184 7.63 -15.73 -29.79
C ALA A 184 6.13 -15.60 -29.49
N PHE A 185 5.26 -16.34 -30.20
CA PHE A 185 3.80 -16.25 -30.05
C PHE A 185 3.22 -17.31 -29.12
N ASP A 186 3.93 -18.41 -28.91
CA ASP A 186 3.56 -19.46 -27.96
C ASP A 186 4.81 -19.94 -27.22
N ARG A 187 5.09 -19.26 -26.11
CA ARG A 187 6.22 -19.53 -25.24
C ARG A 187 5.94 -20.64 -24.21
N GLY A 188 4.69 -21.10 -24.12
CA GLY A 188 4.23 -22.05 -23.11
C GLY A 188 4.06 -21.44 -21.72
N LYS A 189 4.42 -22.18 -20.66
CA LYS A 189 4.18 -21.78 -19.26
C LYS A 189 5.40 -21.10 -18.64
N ILE A 190 5.19 -20.10 -17.78
CA ILE A 190 6.26 -19.47 -17.01
C ILE A 190 6.87 -20.50 -16.04
N ILE A 191 8.17 -20.74 -16.17
CA ILE A 191 8.95 -21.60 -15.26
C ILE A 191 9.78 -20.78 -14.26
N GLY A 192 10.01 -19.51 -14.55
CA GLY A 192 10.71 -18.56 -13.69
C GLY A 192 11.02 -17.27 -14.43
N GLY A 193 12.06 -16.57 -13.98
CA GLY A 193 12.59 -15.42 -14.68
C GLY A 193 13.94 -15.02 -14.11
N PHE A 194 14.55 -13.99 -14.69
CA PHE A 194 15.82 -13.48 -14.22
C PHE A 194 15.89 -11.97 -14.38
N TYR A 195 16.80 -11.37 -13.62
CA TYR A 195 17.28 -10.04 -13.93
C TYR A 195 18.80 -10.03 -14.03
N TYR A 196 19.30 -9.09 -14.83
CA TYR A 196 20.72 -8.92 -15.09
C TYR A 196 21.10 -7.45 -14.93
N HIS A 197 22.06 -7.19 -14.06
CA HIS A 197 22.69 -5.89 -13.90
C HIS A 197 23.95 -5.83 -14.77
N SER A 198 23.96 -4.90 -15.71
CA SER A 198 25.09 -4.66 -16.62
C SER A 198 25.82 -3.39 -16.25
N PHE A 199 27.14 -3.50 -16.08
CA PHE A 199 28.07 -2.42 -15.84
C PHE A 199 29.09 -2.38 -16.99
N SER A 200 28.91 -1.44 -17.91
CA SER A 200 29.70 -1.32 -19.14
C SER A 200 31.17 -1.04 -18.83
N ASN A 201 31.41 -0.19 -17.83
CA ASN A 201 32.75 0.23 -17.43
C ASN A 201 33.39 -0.68 -16.36
N ALA A 202 32.61 -1.55 -15.71
CA ALA A 202 33.06 -2.46 -14.66
C ALA A 202 32.39 -3.84 -14.78
N PRO A 203 32.65 -4.61 -15.87
CA PRO A 203 31.93 -5.86 -16.15
C PRO A 203 32.06 -6.93 -15.05
N GLU A 204 33.08 -6.86 -14.20
CA GLU A 204 33.25 -7.72 -13.04
C GLU A 204 32.15 -7.56 -11.98
N LYS A 205 31.41 -6.45 -12.00
CA LYS A 205 30.23 -6.20 -11.16
C LYS A 205 28.94 -6.74 -11.77
N ASN A 206 28.97 -7.25 -13.01
CA ASN A 206 27.80 -7.83 -13.65
C ASN A 206 27.22 -8.95 -12.79
N LYS A 207 25.90 -8.92 -12.61
CA LYS A 207 25.21 -9.85 -11.71
C LYS A 207 23.98 -10.41 -12.41
N LEU A 208 23.94 -11.73 -12.58
CA LEU A 208 22.77 -12.46 -13.04
C LEU A 208 22.07 -13.10 -11.82
N VAL A 209 20.81 -12.73 -11.60
CA VAL A 209 19.99 -13.35 -10.56
C VAL A 209 18.81 -14.05 -11.20
N ILE A 210 18.65 -15.33 -10.86
CA ILE A 210 17.63 -16.20 -11.40
C ILE A 210 16.62 -16.48 -10.29
N MET A 211 15.34 -16.37 -10.61
CA MET A 211 14.23 -16.63 -9.71
C MET A 211 13.38 -17.76 -10.28
N THR A 212 13.19 -18.82 -9.49
CA THR A 212 12.26 -19.88 -9.87
C THR A 212 10.83 -19.37 -9.76
N LYS A 213 9.88 -20.02 -10.44
CA LYS A 213 8.44 -19.71 -10.27
C LYS A 213 8.02 -19.75 -8.78
N LYS A 214 8.54 -20.72 -8.02
CA LYS A 214 8.32 -20.81 -6.57
C LYS A 214 8.81 -19.57 -5.81
N ASP A 215 9.96 -19.01 -6.18
CA ASP A 215 10.49 -17.81 -5.52
C ASP A 215 9.73 -16.54 -5.89
N ILE A 216 9.16 -16.48 -7.09
CA ILE A 216 8.25 -15.41 -7.51
C ILE A 216 6.94 -15.52 -6.72
N ASP A 217 6.37 -16.71 -6.61
CA ASP A 217 5.09 -16.93 -5.93
C ASP A 217 5.18 -16.69 -4.42
N LYS A 218 6.32 -16.97 -3.78
CA LYS A 218 6.58 -16.60 -2.37
C LYS A 218 6.52 -15.09 -2.10
N ARG A 219 6.65 -14.26 -3.13
CA ARG A 219 6.61 -12.79 -3.04
C ARG A 219 5.24 -12.23 -3.41
N LYS A 220 4.25 -13.10 -3.67
CA LYS A 220 2.85 -12.71 -3.81
C LYS A 220 2.33 -12.34 -2.41
N PRO A 221 1.71 -11.16 -2.24
CA PRO A 221 1.03 -10.82 -0.98
C PRO A 221 -0.05 -11.85 -0.63
N ASP A 222 -0.21 -12.18 0.65
CA ASP A 222 -1.21 -13.17 1.08
C ASP A 222 -2.64 -12.71 0.75
N LYS A 223 -2.89 -11.39 0.87
CA LYS A 223 -4.15 -10.72 0.49
C LYS A 223 -4.12 -10.18 -0.95
N ALA A 224 -3.38 -10.83 -1.85
CA ALA A 224 -3.30 -10.37 -3.23
C ALA A 224 -4.60 -10.64 -3.99
N SER A 225 -5.18 -9.59 -4.57
CA SER A 225 -6.48 -9.70 -5.23
C SER A 225 -6.45 -10.67 -6.44
N PRO A 226 -7.51 -11.49 -6.62
CA PRO A 226 -7.65 -12.41 -7.76
C PRO A 226 -7.56 -11.71 -9.12
N GLU A 227 -7.94 -10.44 -9.21
CA GLU A 227 -7.88 -9.62 -10.43
C GLU A 227 -6.45 -9.40 -10.94
N PHE A 228 -5.44 -9.46 -10.07
CA PHE A 228 -4.06 -9.27 -10.47
C PHE A 228 -3.33 -10.59 -10.75
N TRP A 229 -3.56 -11.60 -9.91
CA TRP A 229 -2.80 -12.86 -9.96
C TRP A 229 -3.56 -14.01 -10.61
N GLY A 230 -4.82 -13.80 -10.96
CA GLY A 230 -5.76 -14.85 -11.30
C GLY A 230 -6.25 -15.57 -10.05
N GLY A 231 -7.48 -16.10 -10.11
CA GLY A 231 -8.07 -16.83 -9.00
C GLY A 231 -9.59 -16.88 -9.06
N GLU A 232 -10.21 -17.17 -7.93
CA GLU A 232 -11.67 -17.17 -7.78
C GLU A 232 -12.10 -15.92 -7.00
N LYS A 233 -13.12 -15.22 -7.50
CA LYS A 233 -13.76 -14.09 -6.83
C LYS A 233 -15.21 -14.42 -6.52
N ASP A 234 -15.72 -13.99 -5.38
CA ASP A 234 -17.15 -14.15 -5.06
C ASP A 234 -18.02 -13.26 -5.96
N LYS A 235 -18.98 -13.88 -6.64
CA LYS A 235 -19.98 -13.21 -7.46
C LYS A 235 -21.17 -12.85 -6.58
N TRP A 236 -21.46 -11.56 -6.49
CA TRP A 236 -22.59 -11.05 -5.72
C TRP A 236 -23.72 -10.60 -6.66
N GLU A 237 -24.88 -11.24 -6.55
CA GLU A 237 -26.11 -10.81 -7.22
C GLU A 237 -27.16 -10.50 -6.17
N ASN A 238 -27.74 -9.30 -6.23
CA ASN A 238 -28.78 -8.83 -5.29
C ASN A 238 -28.40 -8.96 -3.81
N GLY A 239 -27.14 -8.70 -3.46
CA GLY A 239 -26.65 -8.75 -2.08
C GLY A 239 -26.54 -10.16 -1.49
N LYS A 240 -26.56 -11.20 -2.33
CA LYS A 240 -26.24 -12.58 -1.95
C LYS A 240 -25.08 -13.10 -2.80
N ASN A 241 -24.14 -13.78 -2.16
CA ASN A 241 -23.10 -14.52 -2.86
C ASN A 241 -23.76 -15.66 -3.65
N VAL A 242 -23.67 -15.60 -4.98
CA VAL A 242 -24.27 -16.57 -5.92
C VAL A 242 -23.24 -17.56 -6.48
N GLY A 243 -22.00 -17.53 -5.99
CA GLY A 243 -20.95 -18.48 -6.34
C GLY A 243 -19.62 -17.79 -6.61
N LYS A 244 -18.63 -18.58 -7.07
CA LYS A 244 -17.29 -18.09 -7.38
C LYS A 244 -17.10 -17.96 -8.90
N GLU A 245 -16.52 -16.85 -9.32
CA GLU A 245 -16.14 -16.57 -10.71
C GLU A 245 -14.61 -16.65 -10.86
N ALA A 246 -14.13 -17.40 -11.84
CA ALA A 246 -12.71 -17.48 -12.15
C ALA A 246 -12.28 -16.22 -12.91
N VAL A 247 -11.38 -15.44 -12.31
CA VAL A 247 -10.76 -14.27 -12.93
C VAL A 247 -9.38 -14.69 -13.44
N GLU A 248 -9.11 -14.44 -14.72
CA GLU A 248 -7.84 -14.80 -15.37
C GLU A 248 -6.66 -13.98 -14.82
N GLY A 249 -6.93 -12.73 -14.44
CA GLY A 249 -5.96 -11.79 -13.92
C GLY A 249 -4.79 -11.52 -14.87
N TRP A 250 -3.66 -11.09 -14.33
CA TRP A 250 -2.46 -10.73 -15.10
C TRP A 250 -1.18 -11.38 -14.52
N PRO A 251 -1.15 -12.71 -14.33
CA PRO A 251 -0.08 -13.40 -13.62
C PRO A 251 1.31 -13.19 -14.26
N GLU A 252 1.37 -13.05 -15.59
CA GLU A 252 2.64 -12.76 -16.28
C GLU A 252 3.18 -11.37 -15.94
N LYS A 253 2.32 -10.35 -16.03
CA LYS A 253 2.67 -8.96 -15.68
C LYS A 253 3.07 -8.87 -14.21
N MET A 254 2.40 -9.61 -13.33
CA MET A 254 2.74 -9.66 -11.91
C MET A 254 4.06 -10.37 -11.63
N ALA A 255 4.32 -11.51 -12.28
CA ALA A 255 5.62 -12.19 -12.19
C ALA A 255 6.77 -11.28 -12.66
N TRP A 256 6.59 -10.60 -13.78
CA TRP A 256 7.56 -9.63 -14.30
C TRP A 256 7.79 -8.48 -13.32
N LYS A 257 6.72 -7.88 -12.79
CA LYS A 257 6.80 -6.79 -11.78
C LYS A 257 7.53 -7.24 -10.51
N THR A 258 7.35 -8.49 -10.08
CA THR A 258 8.05 -9.04 -8.90
C THR A 258 9.55 -9.12 -9.14
N ILE A 259 9.99 -9.60 -10.30
CA ILE A 259 11.41 -9.66 -10.66
C ILE A 259 11.97 -8.24 -10.83
N TYR A 260 11.20 -7.35 -11.43
CA TYR A 260 11.57 -5.94 -11.60
C TYR A 260 11.82 -5.25 -10.25
N ARG A 261 10.90 -5.41 -9.30
CA ARG A 261 11.07 -4.91 -7.93
C ARG A 261 12.32 -5.49 -7.26
N ALA A 262 12.58 -6.79 -7.46
CA ALA A 262 13.77 -7.44 -6.91
C ALA A 262 15.06 -6.89 -7.53
N ALA A 263 15.09 -6.63 -8.85
CA ALA A 263 16.25 -6.10 -9.54
C ALA A 263 16.70 -4.74 -8.96
N TYR A 264 15.78 -3.78 -8.89
CA TYR A 264 16.11 -2.45 -8.36
C TYR A 264 16.23 -2.44 -6.82
N GLY A 265 15.56 -3.36 -6.11
CA GLY A 265 15.71 -3.54 -4.67
C GLY A 265 17.07 -4.11 -4.26
N ASP A 266 17.75 -4.85 -5.15
CA ASP A 266 19.09 -5.40 -4.93
C ASP A 266 20.20 -4.34 -5.07
N ILE A 267 19.89 -3.14 -5.57
CA ILE A 267 20.85 -2.05 -5.71
C ILE A 267 21.16 -1.49 -4.31
N THR A 268 22.44 -1.55 -3.93
CA THR A 268 22.89 -1.06 -2.64
C THR A 268 22.76 0.46 -2.57
N ILE A 269 22.18 0.96 -1.48
CA ILE A 269 22.03 2.38 -1.21
C ILE A 269 23.37 2.97 -0.77
N ASP A 270 23.71 4.12 -1.35
CA ASP A 270 24.88 4.91 -1.02
C ASP A 270 24.61 5.70 0.26
N SER A 271 25.35 5.40 1.33
CA SER A 271 25.28 6.15 2.58
C SER A 271 25.58 7.64 2.42
N GLN A 272 26.36 8.04 1.40
CA GLN A 272 26.68 9.45 1.14
C GLN A 272 25.52 10.20 0.49
N LYS A 273 24.56 9.49 -0.13
CA LYS A 273 23.39 10.08 -0.77
C LYS A 273 22.16 10.11 0.14
N ILE A 274 22.23 9.51 1.33
CA ILE A 274 21.14 9.52 2.30
C ILE A 274 20.95 10.96 2.79
N ASP A 275 19.78 11.52 2.48
CA ASP A 275 19.30 12.81 2.93
C ASP A 275 18.16 12.66 3.94
N ASP A 276 17.74 13.77 4.55
CA ASP A 276 16.61 13.81 5.48
C ASP A 276 15.31 13.27 4.85
N ASP A 277 15.14 13.49 3.53
CA ASP A 277 13.98 13.00 2.79
C ASP A 277 13.98 11.46 2.71
N TYR A 278 15.13 10.83 2.43
CA TYR A 278 15.27 9.37 2.45
C TYR A 278 14.98 8.78 3.84
N LEU A 279 15.46 9.43 4.90
CA LEU A 279 15.17 9.00 6.27
C LEU A 279 13.68 9.10 6.59
N ARG A 280 13.00 10.16 6.11
CA ARG A 280 11.55 10.29 6.24
C ARG A 280 10.82 9.17 5.52
N LEU A 281 11.23 8.80 4.31
CA LEU A 281 10.67 7.64 3.58
C LEU A 281 10.78 6.36 4.40
N LYS A 282 11.95 6.09 4.99
CA LYS A 282 12.17 4.91 5.85
C LYS A 282 11.30 4.93 7.10
N GLN A 283 11.11 6.10 7.70
CA GLN A 283 10.21 6.27 8.83
C GLN A 283 8.76 5.99 8.41
N MET A 284 8.31 6.47 7.25
CA MET A 284 6.97 6.22 6.73
C MET A 284 6.73 4.74 6.43
N GLU A 285 7.70 4.03 5.85
CA GLU A 285 7.65 2.58 5.65
C GLU A 285 7.48 1.84 6.99
N SER A 286 8.20 2.27 8.03
CA SER A 286 8.13 1.68 9.38
C SER A 286 6.79 1.97 10.07
N GLU A 287 6.33 3.23 10.04
CA GLU A 287 5.02 3.65 10.56
C GLU A 287 3.88 2.83 9.94
N PHE A 288 3.97 2.53 8.64
CA PHE A 288 2.96 1.74 7.96
C PHE A 288 3.01 0.25 8.33
N ALA A 289 4.20 -0.34 8.41
CA ALA A 289 4.35 -1.73 8.84
C ALA A 289 3.82 -1.93 10.28
N GLU A 290 4.10 -0.98 11.18
CA GLU A 290 3.53 -0.97 12.52
C GLU A 290 2.00 -0.87 12.50
N ALA A 291 1.44 0.00 11.66
CA ALA A 291 -0.01 0.16 11.52
C ALA A 291 -0.70 -1.11 11.00
N GLU A 292 -0.09 -1.82 10.04
CA GLU A 292 -0.59 -3.09 9.50
C GLU A 292 -0.58 -4.18 10.58
N VAL A 293 0.53 -4.34 11.30
CA VAL A 293 0.63 -5.28 12.43
C VAL A 293 -0.43 -4.98 13.49
N ASP A 294 -0.61 -3.70 13.83
CA ASP A 294 -1.64 -3.25 14.77
C ASP A 294 -3.07 -3.57 14.31
N GLU A 295 -3.34 -3.54 13.01
CA GLU A 295 -4.62 -3.92 12.44
C GLU A 295 -4.82 -5.44 12.50
N GLU A 296 -3.80 -6.22 12.16
CA GLU A 296 -3.84 -7.68 12.23
C GLU A 296 -3.98 -8.19 13.67
N ILE A 297 -3.25 -7.61 14.61
CA ILE A 297 -3.41 -7.93 16.04
C ILE A 297 -4.85 -7.67 16.44
N ARG A 298 -5.45 -6.53 16.10
CA ARG A 298 -6.84 -6.24 16.47
C ARG A 298 -7.85 -7.19 15.84
N ALA A 299 -7.66 -7.58 14.58
CA ALA A 299 -8.54 -8.55 13.93
C ALA A 299 -8.51 -9.91 14.62
N ASN A 300 -7.36 -10.31 15.16
CA ASN A 300 -7.13 -11.62 15.75
C ASN A 300 -7.15 -11.66 17.30
N ALA A 301 -7.09 -10.50 17.99
CA ALA A 301 -6.95 -10.40 19.45
C ALA A 301 -8.17 -10.90 20.25
N ASN A 302 -9.32 -11.10 19.61
CA ASN A 302 -10.51 -11.68 20.22
C ASN A 302 -10.61 -13.21 20.01
N GLY A 303 -9.53 -13.87 19.59
CA GLY A 303 -9.46 -15.33 19.53
C GLY A 303 -9.51 -15.97 20.93
N SER A 304 -10.13 -17.15 21.01
CA SER A 304 -10.22 -17.95 22.24
C SER A 304 -8.84 -18.18 22.85
N VAL A 305 -8.64 -17.78 24.11
CA VAL A 305 -7.45 -18.12 24.90
C VAL A 305 -7.30 -19.64 24.91
N ILE A 306 -6.15 -20.15 24.43
CA ILE A 306 -5.78 -21.55 24.63
C ILE A 306 -5.44 -21.69 26.12
N ASP A 307 -6.39 -22.22 26.88
CA ASP A 307 -6.17 -22.59 28.26
C ASP A 307 -5.21 -23.79 28.33
N ILE A 308 -3.92 -23.49 28.45
CA ILE A 308 -2.90 -24.48 28.81
C ILE A 308 -2.94 -24.72 30.32
N THR A 309 -4.08 -25.19 30.85
CA THR A 309 -4.09 -25.79 32.17
C THR A 309 -3.28 -27.09 32.07
N PRO A 310 -2.12 -27.20 32.75
CA PRO A 310 -1.33 -28.42 32.71
C PRO A 310 -2.15 -29.56 33.34
N THR A 311 -2.48 -30.59 32.56
CA THR A 311 -3.09 -31.81 33.07
C THR A 311 -2.11 -32.49 34.03
N ILE A 312 -2.33 -32.28 35.32
CA ILE A 312 -1.70 -33.08 36.37
C ILE A 312 -2.31 -34.49 36.25
N PRO A 313 -1.52 -35.55 36.00
CA PRO A 313 -2.03 -36.91 35.94
C PRO A 313 -2.61 -37.30 37.32
N PRO A 314 -3.73 -38.04 37.36
CA PRO A 314 -4.42 -38.34 38.60
C PRO A 314 -3.57 -39.24 39.49
N VAL A 315 -3.38 -38.84 40.74
CA VAL A 315 -2.87 -39.68 41.82
C VAL A 315 -4.01 -40.59 42.26
N ASP A 316 -3.77 -41.90 42.26
CA ASP A 316 -4.70 -42.93 42.73
C ASP A 316 -5.14 -42.67 44.17
N GLU A 317 -6.45 -42.60 44.41
CA GLU A 317 -7.05 -42.74 45.75
C GLU A 317 -7.85 -44.05 45.82
N PRO A 318 -7.74 -44.83 46.92
CA PRO A 318 -8.54 -46.03 47.12
C PRO A 318 -9.85 -45.78 47.91
N GLU A 319 -10.91 -46.43 47.39
CA GLU A 319 -12.14 -46.99 48.01
C GLU A 319 -13.00 -46.21 49.05
N SER A 320 -14.22 -45.90 48.57
CA SER A 320 -15.58 -45.64 49.14
C SER A 320 -16.08 -46.45 50.38
N PRO A 321 -17.31 -46.25 50.95
CA PRO A 321 -18.27 -45.09 51.12
C PRO A 321 -18.99 -45.10 52.54
N PRO A 322 -20.25 -44.62 52.85
CA PRO A 322 -21.24 -43.73 52.19
C PRO A 322 -21.97 -42.62 53.06
N ALA A 323 -22.69 -41.74 52.34
CA ALA A 323 -23.99 -41.07 52.60
C ALA A 323 -24.16 -39.87 53.57
N THR A 324 -24.67 -38.72 53.07
CA THR A 324 -26.05 -38.21 53.31
C THR A 324 -26.42 -36.97 52.46
N ALA A 325 -27.71 -36.61 52.47
CA ALA A 325 -28.53 -35.99 51.42
C ALA A 325 -28.63 -34.43 51.38
N ALA A 326 -29.37 -33.96 50.34
CA ALA A 326 -30.08 -32.68 50.15
C ALA A 326 -29.26 -31.54 49.48
N GLU A 327 -29.73 -30.72 48.53
CA GLU A 327 -31.03 -30.48 47.89
C GLU A 327 -30.80 -29.67 46.58
N GLN A 328 -31.70 -29.79 45.62
CA GLN A 328 -31.79 -29.09 44.31
C GLN A 328 -32.39 -27.66 44.49
N PRO A 329 -32.29 -26.69 43.54
CA PRO A 329 -32.95 -26.83 42.24
C PRO A 329 -32.35 -26.14 40.98
N ALA A 330 -32.73 -26.78 39.87
CA ALA A 330 -32.78 -26.42 38.45
C ALA A 330 -32.67 -24.94 37.98
N LYS A 331 -32.04 -24.75 36.81
CA LYS A 331 -32.67 -24.06 35.65
C LYS A 331 -32.03 -24.37 34.28
N LYS A 332 -32.93 -24.85 33.42
CA LYS A 332 -33.02 -25.04 31.96
C LYS A 332 -31.99 -24.40 31.01
N SER A 333 -31.63 -25.23 30.03
CA SER A 333 -31.11 -24.95 28.69
C SER A 333 -32.09 -24.19 27.77
N VAL A 334 -31.58 -23.17 27.06
CA VAL A 334 -31.93 -22.70 25.69
C VAL A 334 -30.80 -21.71 25.33
N GLY A 335 -30.12 -21.65 24.19
CA GLY A 335 -30.09 -22.33 22.90
C GLY A 335 -29.03 -21.56 22.09
N SER A 336 -28.18 -22.25 21.32
CA SER A 336 -27.15 -21.62 20.49
C SER A 336 -27.75 -20.72 19.41
N PRO A 337 -27.20 -19.52 19.15
CA PRO A 337 -27.27 -18.88 17.85
C PRO A 337 -26.10 -19.33 16.96
N PRO A 338 -26.23 -19.26 15.63
CA PRO A 338 -25.27 -19.82 14.69
C PRO A 338 -24.02 -18.95 14.58
N ALA A 339 -22.91 -19.59 14.20
CA ALA A 339 -21.68 -18.93 13.79
C ALA A 339 -21.94 -18.11 12.52
N ASP A 340 -21.76 -16.79 12.61
CA ASP A 340 -21.74 -15.90 11.45
C ASP A 340 -20.31 -15.83 10.90
N ASP A 341 -20.23 -16.07 9.58
CA ASP A 341 -19.05 -16.07 8.72
C ASP A 341 -18.16 -14.84 8.90
N ALA A 342 -16.89 -15.10 9.23
CA ALA A 342 -15.81 -14.12 9.36
C ALA A 342 -14.95 -14.06 8.09
N SER A 343 -15.56 -13.95 6.91
CA SER A 343 -14.85 -14.05 5.62
C SER A 343 -15.08 -12.87 4.66
N GLU A 344 -15.21 -11.64 5.14
CA GLU A 344 -15.41 -10.45 4.28
C GLU A 344 -14.34 -9.34 4.37
N PHE A 345 -13.16 -9.62 4.94
CA PHE A 345 -12.14 -8.57 5.19
C PHE A 345 -10.91 -8.57 4.27
N ALA A 346 -10.89 -9.31 3.15
CA ALA A 346 -9.66 -9.48 2.35
C ALA A 346 -9.55 -8.70 1.03
N ASP A 347 -10.60 -8.00 0.56
CA ASP A 347 -10.61 -7.44 -0.81
C ASP A 347 -10.34 -5.92 -0.92
N ASP A 348 -9.86 -5.24 0.13
CA ASP A 348 -9.63 -3.79 0.12
C ASP A 348 -8.27 -3.37 -0.49
N VAL A 349 -7.98 -3.83 -1.73
CA VAL A 349 -6.94 -3.26 -2.60
C VAL A 349 -7.56 -2.85 -3.94
N PRO A 350 -7.53 -1.57 -4.36
CA PRO A 350 -8.19 -1.13 -5.58
C PRO A 350 -7.51 -1.72 -6.85
N PRO A 351 -8.29 -2.23 -7.83
CA PRO A 351 -7.80 -2.35 -9.20
C PRO A 351 -7.60 -0.95 -9.79
N ILE A 352 -6.40 -0.70 -10.32
CA ILE A 352 -6.10 0.48 -11.14
C ILE A 352 -6.75 0.24 -12.50
N GLU A 353 -8.03 0.58 -12.63
CA GLU A 353 -8.70 0.73 -13.93
C GLU A 353 -8.36 2.10 -14.51
N GLN A 354 -7.15 2.22 -15.07
CA GLN A 354 -6.85 3.28 -16.04
C GLN A 354 -5.64 2.82 -16.87
N GLU A 355 -5.92 2.07 -17.93
CA GLU A 355 -5.07 1.90 -19.11
C GLU A 355 -5.82 1.05 -20.15
N MET A 356 -6.75 1.67 -20.87
CA MET A 356 -7.12 1.25 -22.23
C MET A 356 -7.55 2.48 -23.02
N GLU A 357 -6.56 3.22 -23.51
CA GLU A 357 -6.53 3.73 -24.88
C GLU A 357 -5.04 3.90 -25.23
N PHE A 358 -4.69 3.42 -26.42
CA PHE A 358 -3.34 3.12 -26.91
C PHE A 358 -2.32 4.25 -26.84
#